data_AF-A0A6A6VDH5-F1
#
_entry.id   AF-A0A6A6VDH5-F1
#
_cell.length_a   1.000
_cell.length_b   1.000
_cell.length_c   1.000
_cell.angle_alpha   90.00
_cell.angle_beta   90.00
_cell.angle_gamma   90.00
#
_symmetry.space_group_name_H-M   'P 1'
#
loop_
_entity.id
_entity.type
_entity.pdbx_description
1 polymer ?
#
loop_
_entity_poly.entity_id
_entity_poly.type
_entity_poly.pdbx_seq_one_letter_code
_entity_poly.pdbx_strand_id
1 'polypeptide(L)' 'MSGVTPEFWKTPFRYLRWAAIQKPAKFYSIAIGAMGPVTLVIAPPIRRYFNDGPIAKIPQTYPIPKGPRPRPTGFED' A
#
# COMPACT_ATOMS: atom_id res chain seq x y z
N MET A 1 33.39 -15.94 19.04
CA MET A 1 33.38 -16.94 17.94
C MET A 1 32.97 -16.26 16.65
N SER A 2 33.93 -15.84 15.82
CA SER A 2 33.68 -15.42 14.44
C SER A 2 33.36 -16.66 13.61
N GLY A 3 32.11 -17.13 13.67
CA GLY A 3 31.64 -18.19 12.78
C GLY A 3 31.68 -17.69 11.34
N VAL A 4 32.19 -18.54 10.43
CA VAL A 4 32.25 -18.29 8.99
C VAL A 4 30.92 -17.70 8.52
N THR A 5 30.97 -16.58 7.80
CA THR A 5 29.79 -15.95 7.20
C THR A 5 29.22 -16.91 6.16
N PRO A 6 27.98 -17.41 6.31
CA PRO A 6 27.36 -18.26 5.30
C PRO A 6 27.23 -17.50 3.98
N GLU A 7 27.38 -18.17 2.85
CA GLU A 7 27.14 -17.56 1.55
C GLU A 7 25.64 -17.56 1.22
N PHE A 8 25.13 -16.40 0.77
CA PHE A 8 23.72 -16.22 0.42
C PHE A 8 23.26 -17.19 -0.68
N TRP A 9 24.03 -17.31 -1.76
CA TRP A 9 23.66 -18.13 -2.93
C TRP A 9 23.79 -19.64 -2.71
N LYS A 10 24.57 -20.07 -1.71
CA LYS A 10 24.71 -21.49 -1.35
C LYS A 10 23.70 -21.91 -0.28
N THR A 11 23.43 -21.04 0.70
CA THR A 11 22.61 -21.37 1.87
C THR A 11 21.73 -20.19 2.31
N PRO A 12 20.73 -19.79 1.50
CA PRO A 12 20.00 -18.54 1.71
C PRO A 12 19.28 -18.48 3.06
N PHE A 13 18.57 -19.54 3.47
CA PHE A 13 17.88 -19.57 4.77
C PHE A 13 18.85 -19.48 5.96
N ARG A 14 20.03 -20.11 5.85
CA ARG A 14 21.08 -20.03 6.88
C ARG A 14 21.68 -18.63 6.95
N TYR A 15 21.86 -17.98 5.80
CA TYR A 15 22.29 -16.59 5.72
C TYR A 15 21.27 -15.63 6.36
N LEU A 16 19.98 -15.76 6.05
CA LEU A 16 18.94 -14.89 6.63
C LEU A 16 18.89 -15.03 8.16
N ARG A 17 18.93 -16.27 8.69
CA ARG A 17 19.00 -16.51 10.14
C ARG A 17 20.25 -15.89 10.77
N TRP A 18 21.40 -16.04 10.13
CA TRP A 18 22.66 -15.44 10.59
C TRP A 18 22.58 -13.90 10.57
N ALA A 19 22.06 -13.32 9.49
CA ALA A 19 21.95 -11.88 9.30
C ALA A 19 20.99 -11.24 10.33
N ALA A 20 19.88 -11.92 10.66
CA ALA A 20 18.93 -11.46 11.67
C ALA A 20 19.57 -11.33 13.07
N ILE A 21 20.48 -12.25 13.44
CA ILE A 21 21.12 -12.28 14.76
C ILE A 21 22.38 -11.40 14.79
N GLN A 22 23.23 -11.49 13.76
CA GLN A 22 24.56 -10.85 13.74
C GLN A 22 24.55 -9.42 13.21
N LYS A 23 23.59 -9.09 12.34
CA LYS A 23 23.46 -7.77 11.70
C LYS A 23 21.99 -7.30 11.72
N PRO A 24 21.37 -7.20 12.92
CA PRO A 24 19.94 -6.97 13.06
C PRO A 24 19.48 -5.68 12.38
N ALA A 25 20.21 -4.57 12.55
CA ALA A 25 19.86 -3.29 11.95
C ALA A 25 19.72 -3.40 10.42
N LYS A 26 20.72 -3.98 9.73
CA LYS A 26 20.68 -4.12 8.27
C LYS A 26 19.55 -5.04 7.82
N PHE A 27 19.39 -6.18 8.49
CA PHE A 27 18.40 -7.18 8.13
C PHE A 27 16.97 -6.63 8.26
N TYR A 28 16.63 -6.07 9.42
CA TYR A 28 15.28 -5.58 9.69
C TYR A 28 14.96 -4.28 8.93
N SER A 29 15.94 -3.39 8.68
CA SER A 29 15.71 -2.22 7.82
C SER A 29 15.29 -2.62 6.41
N ILE A 30 15.94 -3.62 5.81
CA ILE A 30 15.58 -4.12 4.48
C ILE A 30 14.22 -4.85 4.53
N ALA A 31 13.98 -5.69 5.54
CA ALA A 31 12.73 -6.43 5.66
C ALA A 31 11.51 -5.49 5.80
N ILE A 32 11.60 -4.50 6.69
CA ILE A 32 10.53 -3.51 6.90
C ILE A 32 10.39 -2.60 5.68
N GLY A 33 11.50 -2.17 5.08
CA GLY A 33 11.48 -1.37 3.86
C GLY A 33 10.81 -2.10 2.68
N ALA A 34 11.08 -3.40 2.52
CA ALA A 34 10.48 -4.23 1.48
C ALA A 34 9.00 -4.54 1.74
N MET A 35 8.59 -4.67 3.01
CA MET A 35 7.19 -4.90 3.39
C MET A 35 6.24 -3.79 2.88
N GLY A 36 6.70 -2.55 2.81
CA GLY A 36 5.88 -1.42 2.31
C GLY A 36 5.39 -1.62 0.87
N PRO A 37 6.29 -1.69 -0.13
CA PRO A 37 5.93 -1.94 -1.52
C PRO A 37 5.15 -3.25 -1.72
N VAL A 38 5.52 -4.31 -1.00
CA VAL A 38 4.80 -5.59 -1.03
C VAL A 38 3.34 -5.40 -0.60
N THR A 39 3.11 -4.66 0.48
CA THR A 39 1.76 -4.37 0.98
C THR A 39 0.97 -3.49 0.00
N LEU A 40 1.60 -2.54 -0.69
CA LEU A 40 0.93 -1.71 -1.69
C LEU A 40 0.37 -2.53 -2.85
N VAL A 41 1.03 -3.61 -3.24
CA VAL A 41 0.56 -4.50 -4.32
C VAL A 41 -0.46 -5.52 -3.81
N ILE A 42 -0.26 -6.07 -2.61
CA ILE A 42 -1.08 -7.17 -2.08
C ILE A 42 -2.35 -6.68 -1.39
N ALA A 43 -2.34 -5.53 -0.70
CA ALA A 43 -3.50 -5.06 0.05
C ALA A 43 -4.72 -4.70 -0.82
N PRO A 44 -4.58 -4.03 -1.99
CA PRO A 44 -5.74 -3.66 -2.81
C PRO A 44 -6.61 -4.85 -3.29
N PRO A 45 -6.07 -5.95 -3.85
CA PRO A 45 -6.90 -7.09 -4.24
C PRO A 45 -7.58 -7.76 -3.05
N ILE A 46 -6.91 -7.83 -1.88
CA ILE A 46 -7.51 -8.37 -0.65
C ILE A 46 -8.69 -7.50 -0.20
N ARG A 47 -8.54 -6.17 -0.17
CA ARG A 47 -9.64 -5.25 0.19
C ARG A 47 -10.84 -5.40 -0.75
N ARG A 48 -10.58 -5.48 -2.06
CA ARG A 48 -11.64 -5.71 -3.07
C ARG A 48 -12.36 -7.04 -2.86
N TYR A 49 -11.65 -8.10 -2.46
CA TYR A 49 -12.25 -9.40 -2.15
C TYR A 49 -13.25 -9.32 -0.98
N PHE A 50 -12.98 -8.46 0.01
CA PHE A 50 -13.89 -8.20 1.13
C PHE A 50 -14.96 -7.12 0.83
N ASN A 51 -15.14 -6.71 -0.42
CA ASN A 51 -16.00 -5.59 -0.82
C ASN A 51 -15.63 -4.25 -0.17
N ASP A 52 -14.41 -4.12 0.36
CA ASP A 52 -13.84 -2.85 0.83
C ASP A 52 -13.26 -2.09 -0.37
N GLY A 53 -14.16 -1.41 -1.08
CA GLY A 53 -13.87 -0.68 -2.31
C GLY A 53 -13.31 0.74 -2.09
N PRO A 54 -12.90 1.42 -3.17
CA PRO A 54 -12.51 2.83 -3.08
C PRO A 54 -13.70 3.67 -2.60
N ILE A 55 -13.43 4.57 -1.65
CA ILE A 55 -14.40 5.54 -1.15
C ILE A 55 -14.82 6.45 -2.31
N ALA A 56 -16.10 6.82 -2.35
CA ALA A 56 -16.61 7.77 -3.33
C ALA A 56 -15.86 9.10 -3.26
N LYS A 57 -15.53 9.68 -4.42
CA LYS A 57 -14.80 10.95 -4.48
C LYS A 57 -15.69 12.09 -3.99
N ILE A 58 -15.24 12.79 -2.94
CA ILE A 58 -15.91 13.99 -2.43
C ILE A 58 -15.86 15.09 -3.51
N PRO A 59 -16.99 15.77 -3.81
CA PRO A 59 -16.99 16.86 -4.76
C PRO A 59 -16.06 17.98 -4.28
N GLN A 60 -15.12 18.37 -5.15
CA GLN A 60 -14.16 19.44 -4.88
C GLN A 60 -14.70 20.83 -5.29
N THR A 61 -15.83 20.85 -5.99
CA THR A 61 -16.50 22.04 -6.51
C THR A 61 -18.00 21.85 -6.38
N TYR A 62 -18.75 22.94 -6.52
CA TYR A 62 -20.20 22.87 -6.52
C TYR A 62 -20.69 21.88 -7.59
N PRO A 63 -21.52 20.89 -7.24
CA PRO A 63 -21.96 19.87 -8.17
C PRO A 63 -22.98 20.46 -9.15
N ILE A 64 -22.50 20.86 -10.34
CA ILE A 64 -23.36 21.36 -11.41
C ILE A 64 -24.02 20.16 -12.11
N PRO A 65 -25.37 20.06 -12.13
CA PRO A 65 -26.06 19.01 -12.86
C PRO A 65 -25.70 19.06 -14.35
N LYS A 66 -25.52 17.90 -14.97
CA LYS A 66 -25.32 17.81 -16.42
C LYS A 66 -26.66 17.99 -17.12
N GLY A 67 -26.71 18.83 -18.15
CA GLY A 67 -27.87 18.97 -19.02
C GLY A 67 -28.34 20.42 -19.23
N PRO A 68 -29.38 20.60 -20.06
CA PRO A 68 -29.97 21.91 -20.29
C PRO A 68 -30.65 22.43 -19.02
N ARG A 69 -30.63 23.75 -18.84
CA ARG A 69 -31.29 24.40 -17.70
C ARG A 69 -32.81 24.30 -17.85
N PRO A 70 -33.55 23.71 -16.88
CA PRO A 70 -35.00 23.84 -16.85
C PRO A 70 -35.36 25.30 -16.55
N ARG A 71 -36.41 25.83 -17.19
CA ARG A 71 -36.94 27.17 -16.87
C ARG A 71 -37.61 27.10 -15.49
N PRO A 72 -37.09 27.80 -14.47
CA PRO A 72 -37.76 27.85 -13.17
C PRO A 72 -39.03 28.72 -13.26
N THR A 73 -39.98 28.47 -12.36
CA THR A 73 -41.18 29.29 -12.16
C THR A 73 -41.32 29.62 -10.68
N GLY A 74 -41.77 30.83 -10.34
CA GLY A 74 -41.88 31.32 -8.96
C GLY A 74 -40.72 32.23 -8.55
N PHE A 75 -40.97 33.14 -7.60
CA PHE A 75 -40.12 34.31 -7.31
C PHE A 75 -40.01 35.32 -8.47
N GLU A 76 -41.06 35.39 -9.30
CA GLU A 76 -41.28 36.55 -10.18
C GLU A 76 -41.68 37.74 -9.27
N ASP A 77 -41.24 38.96 -9.58
CA ASP A 77 -41.57 40.18 -8.80
C ASP A 77 -43.07 40.38 -8.56
#